data_AF-A0A0L0VYC5-F1
#
_entry.id   AF-A0A0L0VYC5-F1
#
_cell.length_a   1.000
_cell.length_b   1.000
_cell.length_c   1.000
_cell.angle_alpha   90.00
_cell.angle_beta   90.00
_cell.angle_gamma   90.00
#
_symmetry.space_group_name_H-M   'P 1'
#
loop_
_entity.id
_entity.type
_entity.pdbx_description
1 polymer ?
#
loop_
_entity_poly.entity_id
_entity_poly.type
_entity_poly.pdbx_seq_one_letter_code
_entity_poly.pdbx_strand_id
1 'polypeptide(L)'
;MEARLPTITSRWRKSYPASPQNDTPIRAMGGEPGDHLHVDVGLAPPAEIQVSRLPDVFDAKRKRTSHRCSQPQLGLDSLADEKAYMYHQLRRGPQAIPLLSSGPLNQLLRPPARHPKLAPLNFPRSQHYHPSVMSEESKIPPADNRTTPGDKTSTNLPLCWGHRGASATFPENTLCSFEAAIKDGAEGIESDVHVSADDVILMFHDPSLERTTDGEGKIESLNYRNGIDCFRTLETPHQKIPTFDETLDLLMEKENQHVILNVDCKPNNDPARLFKLIKTSIDRYAAHETSLNGRIILGIWHPKFIQASVEILPDLKKVYIGTSPSTARKYFWESCSGFSMKFSCLVGFEGQKFRQDCIKYHKSLFVWTVNDRLEMIEASKWGVDAILTDKTADYLELRRQMKDDWEAITAETSILFPYRSIHYNGLVSWLWGTIDSYSLARSVGPFHSISTQ
;
A
#
# COMPACT_ATOMS: atom_id res chain seq x y z
N MET A 1 -51.03 -6.32 -28.17
CA MET A 1 -50.70 -6.82 -26.82
C MET A 1 -49.22 -6.60 -26.62
N GLU A 2 -48.91 -5.45 -26.02
CA GLU A 2 -47.58 -5.07 -25.56
C GLU A 2 -47.30 -5.75 -24.21
N ALA A 3 -46.04 -6.14 -23.97
CA ALA A 3 -45.52 -6.27 -22.61
C ALA A 3 -44.03 -5.93 -22.64
N ARG A 4 -43.72 -4.72 -22.16
CA ARG A 4 -42.36 -4.19 -21.96
C ARG A 4 -41.79 -4.73 -20.64
N LEU A 5 -40.51 -5.06 -20.68
CA LEU A 5 -39.67 -5.38 -19.51
C LEU A 5 -39.47 -4.13 -18.65
N PRO A 6 -39.46 -4.23 -17.30
CA PRO A 6 -39.07 -3.14 -16.43
C PRO A 6 -37.55 -3.09 -16.22
N THR A 7 -36.96 -1.96 -16.55
CA THR A 7 -35.63 -1.51 -16.15
C THR A 7 -35.65 -1.12 -14.67
N ILE A 8 -34.87 -1.84 -13.83
CA ILE A 8 -34.59 -1.42 -12.45
C ILE A 8 -33.25 -0.69 -12.45
N THR A 9 -33.32 0.63 -12.26
CA THR A 9 -32.19 1.47 -11.88
C THR A 9 -32.27 1.67 -10.36
N SER A 10 -31.25 1.26 -9.60
CA SER A 10 -31.16 1.58 -8.17
C SER A 10 -30.04 2.59 -7.92
N ARG A 11 -30.46 3.85 -7.77
CA ARG A 11 -29.71 4.93 -7.13
C ARG A 11 -29.68 4.63 -5.63
N TRP A 12 -28.52 4.37 -5.05
CA TRP A 12 -28.32 4.45 -3.61
C TRP A 12 -27.60 5.76 -3.26
N ARG A 13 -28.38 6.77 -2.86
CA ARG A 13 -27.88 7.86 -2.01
C ARG A 13 -28.04 7.40 -0.56
N LYS A 14 -26.94 7.21 0.18
CA LYS A 14 -26.98 7.08 1.64
C LYS A 14 -26.84 8.47 2.26
N SER A 15 -27.89 8.89 2.95
CA SER A 15 -27.96 10.07 3.81
C SER A 15 -27.54 9.69 5.23
N TYR A 16 -26.62 10.46 5.82
CA TYR A 16 -26.24 10.37 7.23
C TYR A 16 -27.29 11.06 8.12
N PRO A 17 -27.63 10.53 9.32
CA PRO A 17 -28.52 11.23 10.24
C PRO A 17 -27.75 12.31 11.04
N ALA A 18 -28.35 13.50 11.13
CA ALA A 18 -27.91 14.62 11.95
C ALA A 18 -28.38 14.45 13.41
N SER A 19 -27.58 14.98 14.34
CA SER A 19 -27.83 15.01 15.79
C SER A 19 -29.11 15.76 16.18
N PRO A 20 -29.82 15.36 17.26
CA PRO A 20 -31.05 16.03 17.68
C PRO A 20 -30.77 17.30 18.49
N GLN A 21 -31.39 18.41 18.08
CA GLN A 21 -31.55 19.62 18.88
C GLN A 21 -32.84 19.51 19.71
N ASN A 22 -32.73 19.90 20.98
CA ASN A 22 -33.83 20.03 21.93
C ASN A 22 -34.74 21.20 21.55
N ASP A 23 -36.03 20.94 21.41
CA ASP A 23 -37.08 21.96 21.50
C ASP A 23 -38.26 21.38 22.28
N THR A 24 -38.57 21.99 23.43
CA THR A 24 -39.79 21.70 24.21
C THR A 24 -40.65 22.96 24.24
N PRO A 25 -41.97 22.89 23.97
CA PRO A 25 -42.82 24.07 23.92
C PRO A 25 -43.42 24.43 25.28
N ILE A 26 -43.56 25.74 25.51
CA ILE A 26 -44.23 26.38 26.64
C ILE A 26 -45.76 26.24 26.50
N ARG A 27 -46.45 25.89 27.60
CA ARG A 27 -47.88 26.19 27.78
C ARG A 27 -48.14 26.65 29.23
N ALA A 28 -48.72 27.84 29.35
CA ALA A 28 -49.08 28.53 30.59
C ALA A 28 -50.43 28.04 31.18
N MET A 29 -50.70 28.48 32.43
CA MET A 29 -51.92 28.51 33.28
C MET A 29 -51.53 27.95 34.67
N GLY A 30 -51.65 28.58 35.83
CA GLY A 30 -52.19 29.83 36.37
C GLY A 30 -52.33 29.67 37.90
N GLY A 31 -52.27 30.75 38.70
CA GLY A 31 -52.69 30.74 40.12
C GLY A 31 -51.65 31.23 41.15
N GLU A 32 -51.98 32.34 41.83
CA GLU A 32 -51.27 33.12 42.87
C GLU A 32 -51.19 32.45 44.29
N PRO A 33 -50.84 33.16 45.39
CA PRO A 33 -49.62 33.92 45.73
C PRO A 33 -49.03 33.49 47.12
N GLY A 34 -47.84 33.98 47.50
CA GLY A 34 -47.41 33.91 48.91
C GLY A 34 -45.96 34.32 49.22
N ASP A 35 -45.84 35.45 49.92
CA ASP A 35 -44.85 35.80 50.93
C ASP A 35 -43.39 36.19 50.58
N HIS A 36 -43.18 37.51 50.63
CA HIS A 36 -42.21 38.24 51.47
C HIS A 36 -40.77 37.71 51.61
N LEU A 37 -39.79 38.46 51.09
CA LEU A 37 -38.99 39.43 51.87
C LEU A 37 -37.87 40.08 51.02
N HIS A 38 -37.77 41.41 51.15
CA HIS A 38 -36.64 42.33 50.99
C HIS A 38 -35.23 41.68 50.96
N VAL A 39 -34.24 42.17 50.21
CA VAL A 39 -33.55 43.49 50.27
C VAL A 39 -32.74 43.58 48.95
N ASP A 40 -32.87 44.55 48.05
CA ASP A 40 -32.65 46.01 48.05
C ASP A 40 -31.39 46.41 47.25
N VAL A 41 -31.68 47.23 46.22
CA VAL A 41 -30.93 48.30 45.53
C VAL A 41 -29.53 48.13 44.93
N GLY A 42 -29.44 48.54 43.66
CA GLY A 42 -28.23 48.99 42.98
C GLY A 42 -28.46 49.45 41.53
N LEU A 43 -29.25 50.52 41.35
CA LEU A 43 -29.53 51.29 40.11
C LEU A 43 -28.23 51.81 39.43
N ALA A 44 -27.96 51.56 38.13
CA ALA A 44 -28.34 52.32 36.91
C ALA A 44 -27.30 53.44 36.50
N PRO A 45 -27.26 53.98 35.25
CA PRO A 45 -27.47 53.43 33.90
C PRO A 45 -26.43 54.01 32.85
N PRO A 46 -26.73 54.36 31.56
CA PRO A 46 -25.99 53.86 30.38
C PRO A 46 -25.29 54.97 29.54
N ALA A 47 -24.62 54.61 28.44
CA ALA A 47 -24.30 55.59 27.39
C ALA A 47 -24.26 54.98 25.97
N GLU A 48 -24.95 55.67 25.08
CA GLU A 48 -25.19 55.42 23.65
C GLU A 48 -24.10 56.00 22.72
N ILE A 49 -23.93 55.31 21.58
CA ILE A 49 -23.81 55.79 20.19
C ILE A 49 -22.71 56.84 19.82
N GLN A 50 -21.81 56.47 18.88
CA GLN A 50 -21.78 57.11 17.55
C GLN A 50 -20.95 56.38 16.48
N VAL A 51 -21.55 56.36 15.29
CA VAL A 51 -21.06 55.89 13.99
C VAL A 51 -20.30 57.02 13.30
N SER A 52 -19.21 56.73 12.58
CA SER A 52 -18.77 57.59 11.48
C SER A 52 -18.04 56.82 10.38
N ARG A 53 -18.34 57.25 9.14
CA ARG A 53 -18.06 56.65 7.84
C ARG A 53 -16.61 56.85 7.36
N LEU A 54 -16.26 56.01 6.38
CA LEU A 54 -15.19 56.13 5.37
C LEU A 54 -14.99 57.54 4.80
N PRO A 55 -13.84 57.76 4.14
CA PRO A 55 -13.94 57.93 2.69
C PRO A 55 -12.92 57.13 1.87
N ASP A 56 -13.39 56.81 0.65
CA ASP A 56 -12.71 56.20 -0.49
C ASP A 56 -11.71 57.13 -1.20
N VAL A 57 -11.00 56.51 -2.16
CA VAL A 57 -10.51 57.01 -3.47
C VAL A 57 -8.99 57.11 -3.58
N PHE A 58 -8.36 56.20 -4.36
CA PHE A 58 -7.85 56.53 -5.72
C PHE A 58 -7.36 55.30 -6.50
N ASP A 59 -7.84 55.24 -7.74
CA ASP A 59 -7.50 54.35 -8.85
C ASP A 59 -6.15 54.74 -9.49
N ALA A 60 -5.32 53.76 -9.89
CA ALA A 60 -4.27 53.95 -10.88
C ALA A 60 -3.83 52.63 -11.56
N LYS A 61 -4.32 52.41 -12.78
CA LYS A 61 -3.70 51.55 -13.79
C LYS A 61 -2.23 51.95 -14.06
N ARG A 62 -1.31 50.97 -14.04
CA ARG A 62 -0.05 51.03 -14.83
C ARG A 62 0.30 49.68 -15.45
N LYS A 63 0.41 49.69 -16.78
CA LYS A 63 1.16 48.75 -17.63
C LYS A 63 2.66 49.12 -17.62
N ARG A 64 3.50 48.15 -18.07
CA ARG A 64 4.95 48.22 -18.44
C ARG A 64 5.91 48.03 -17.25
N THR A 65 7.05 47.33 -17.33
CA THR A 65 7.80 46.65 -18.40
C THR A 65 8.95 45.88 -17.75
N SER A 66 9.33 44.75 -18.36
CA SER A 66 10.67 44.14 -18.43
C SER A 66 11.74 44.59 -17.42
N HIS A 67 12.25 43.66 -16.61
CA HIS A 67 13.66 43.60 -16.29
C HIS A 67 14.21 42.24 -16.75
N ARG A 68 14.92 42.32 -17.88
CA ARG A 68 15.77 41.30 -18.44
C ARG A 68 17.14 41.49 -17.77
N CYS A 69 17.57 40.54 -16.96
CA CYS A 69 18.98 40.39 -16.61
C CYS A 69 19.47 39.10 -17.26
N SER A 70 20.48 39.24 -18.11
CA SER A 70 21.06 38.23 -18.99
C SER A 70 22.22 37.48 -18.32
N GLN A 71 22.02 36.16 -18.10
CA GLN A 71 22.90 34.96 -18.27
C GLN A 71 24.44 35.00 -18.07
N PRO A 72 25.17 33.85 -17.92
CA PRO A 72 24.83 32.42 -18.11
C PRO A 72 25.19 31.53 -16.86
N GLN A 73 24.94 30.22 -16.70
CA GLN A 73 25.27 29.04 -17.51
C GLN A 73 24.85 27.74 -16.74
N LEU A 74 24.49 26.67 -17.46
CA LEU A 74 24.46 25.22 -17.07
C LEU A 74 23.50 24.83 -15.91
N GLY A 75 22.38 24.11 -16.09
CA GLY A 75 22.08 23.04 -17.03
C GLY A 75 22.21 21.69 -16.34
N LEU A 76 21.15 21.26 -15.62
CA LEU A 76 20.78 19.87 -15.28
C LEU A 76 19.59 19.91 -14.29
N ASP A 77 18.36 19.91 -14.80
CA ASP A 77 17.15 19.61 -14.01
C ASP A 77 16.02 19.17 -14.94
N SER A 78 15.68 17.87 -14.89
CA SER A 78 14.34 17.32 -14.59
C SER A 78 14.24 15.86 -15.08
N LEU A 79 14.21 14.91 -14.13
CA LEU A 79 13.86 13.50 -14.35
C LEU A 79 12.42 13.19 -13.90
N ALA A 80 11.70 14.22 -13.43
CA ALA A 80 10.30 14.13 -13.06
C ALA A 80 9.36 14.27 -14.27
N ASP A 81 9.77 14.98 -15.33
CA ASP A 81 8.94 15.20 -16.52
C ASP A 81 8.91 14.00 -17.49
N GLU A 82 9.91 13.13 -17.47
CA GLU A 82 9.99 11.98 -18.40
C GLU A 82 8.97 10.88 -18.06
N LYS A 83 8.63 10.70 -16.78
CA LYS A 83 7.60 9.74 -16.35
C LYS A 83 6.18 10.21 -16.70
N ALA A 84 5.93 11.52 -16.67
CA ALA A 84 4.65 12.10 -17.08
C ALA A 84 4.49 12.10 -18.61
N TYR A 85 5.57 12.35 -19.36
CA TYR A 85 5.54 12.38 -20.83
C TYR A 85 5.27 11.00 -21.45
N MET A 86 5.85 9.94 -20.89
CA MET A 86 5.63 8.56 -21.38
C MET A 86 4.21 8.05 -21.13
N TYR A 87 3.53 8.53 -20.08
CA TYR A 87 2.14 8.18 -19.79
C TYR A 87 1.14 8.88 -20.73
N HIS A 88 1.48 10.05 -21.28
CA HIS A 88 0.56 10.87 -22.08
C HIS A 88 0.55 10.53 -23.59
N GLN A 89 1.56 9.78 -24.09
CA GLN A 89 1.71 9.47 -25.51
C GLN A 89 1.07 8.14 -25.96
N LEU A 90 0.57 7.31 -25.04
CA LEU A 90 -0.12 6.05 -25.37
C LEU A 90 -1.61 6.21 -25.72
N ARG A 91 -2.12 7.45 -25.79
CA ARG A 91 -3.52 7.77 -26.14
C ARG A 91 -3.74 8.27 -27.57
N ARG A 92 -2.74 8.22 -28.45
CA ARG A 92 -2.93 8.56 -29.88
C ARG A 92 -2.57 7.36 -30.76
N GLY A 93 -3.54 6.95 -31.57
CA GLY A 93 -3.41 5.86 -32.53
C GLY A 93 -2.29 6.08 -33.56
N PRO A 94 -1.92 5.02 -34.31
CA PRO A 94 -0.63 4.95 -34.98
C PRO A 94 -0.56 5.88 -36.19
N GLN A 95 0.51 6.69 -36.26
CA GLN A 95 1.02 7.21 -37.53
C GLN A 95 2.29 6.46 -37.91
N ALA A 96 2.31 5.97 -39.14
CA ALA A 96 3.40 5.21 -39.74
C ALA A 96 4.62 6.09 -40.04
N ILE A 97 5.82 5.57 -39.79
CA ILE A 97 7.10 6.13 -40.26
C ILE A 97 7.98 4.97 -40.79
N PRO A 98 8.75 5.16 -41.88
CA PRO A 98 9.08 4.10 -42.83
C PRO A 98 10.40 3.36 -42.56
N LEU A 99 10.47 2.17 -43.17
CA LEU A 99 11.60 1.23 -43.26
C LEU A 99 12.85 1.86 -43.91
N LEU A 100 14.02 1.64 -43.29
CA LEU A 100 15.33 1.79 -43.92
C LEU A 100 16.18 0.51 -43.76
N SER A 101 16.18 -0.27 -44.85
CA SER A 101 17.27 -0.99 -45.52
C SER A 101 18.60 -1.30 -44.78
N SER A 102 18.80 -2.59 -44.51
CA SER A 102 19.99 -3.47 -44.72
C SER A 102 21.45 -3.01 -44.53
N GLY A 103 22.20 -3.79 -43.74
CA GLY A 103 23.66 -4.00 -43.87
C GLY A 103 24.20 -5.00 -42.81
N PRO A 104 25.06 -5.98 -43.14
CA PRO A 104 25.27 -7.18 -42.32
C PRO A 104 26.52 -7.09 -41.42
N LEU A 105 26.49 -7.73 -40.25
CA LEU A 105 27.72 -8.13 -39.57
C LEU A 105 27.55 -9.47 -38.82
N ASN A 106 27.77 -10.55 -39.56
CA ASN A 106 28.26 -11.80 -38.99
C ASN A 106 29.73 -11.59 -38.64
N GLN A 107 30.11 -11.70 -37.36
CA GLN A 107 31.34 -12.35 -36.87
C GLN A 107 31.51 -12.10 -35.37
N LEU A 108 31.49 -13.20 -34.60
CA LEU A 108 32.19 -13.49 -33.34
C LEU A 108 31.30 -14.30 -32.38
N LEU A 109 31.03 -15.55 -32.76
CA LEU A 109 30.65 -16.62 -31.84
C LEU A 109 31.89 -17.46 -31.53
N ARG A 110 32.41 -17.38 -30.30
CA ARG A 110 33.12 -18.50 -29.63
C ARG A 110 32.91 -18.41 -28.10
N PRO A 111 32.46 -19.49 -27.44
CA PRO A 111 32.29 -19.55 -25.99
C PRO A 111 33.59 -19.98 -25.29
N PRO A 112 33.89 -19.50 -24.07
CA PRO A 112 34.94 -20.11 -23.25
C PRO A 112 34.44 -21.31 -22.45
N ALA A 113 35.41 -22.16 -22.10
CA ALA A 113 35.29 -23.56 -21.73
C ALA A 113 34.80 -23.85 -20.31
N ARG A 114 34.36 -25.10 -20.14
CA ARG A 114 33.91 -25.76 -18.90
C ARG A 114 35.03 -25.83 -17.84
N HIS A 115 34.71 -25.46 -16.61
CA HIS A 115 35.49 -25.83 -15.42
C HIS A 115 34.89 -27.06 -14.70
N PRO A 116 35.73 -27.86 -14.01
CA PRO A 116 35.37 -29.21 -13.58
C PRO A 116 34.55 -29.28 -12.28
N LYS A 117 33.80 -30.37 -12.16
CA LYS A 117 32.92 -30.74 -11.04
C LYS A 117 33.72 -30.99 -9.75
N LEU A 118 33.29 -30.36 -8.65
CA LEU A 118 33.70 -30.71 -7.28
C LEU A 118 32.68 -31.69 -6.67
N ALA A 119 33.20 -32.71 -5.99
CA ALA A 119 32.45 -33.79 -5.33
C ALA A 119 31.76 -33.33 -4.03
N PRO A 120 30.66 -33.97 -3.60
CA PRO A 120 29.93 -33.57 -2.40
C PRO A 120 30.65 -34.01 -1.11
N LEU A 121 30.80 -33.05 -0.19
CA LEU A 121 31.24 -33.28 1.19
C LEU A 121 30.08 -33.82 2.04
N ASN A 122 30.32 -34.97 2.67
CA ASN A 122 29.45 -35.58 3.69
C ASN A 122 29.54 -34.80 5.00
N PHE A 123 28.40 -34.43 5.58
CA PHE A 123 28.28 -33.98 6.97
C PHE A 123 27.55 -35.05 7.81
N PRO A 124 28.02 -35.35 9.03
CA PRO A 124 27.39 -36.35 9.90
C PRO A 124 26.09 -35.81 10.55
N ARG A 125 25.08 -36.68 10.60
CA ARG A 125 23.83 -36.56 11.37
C ARG A 125 24.11 -36.30 12.86
N SER A 126 23.61 -35.21 13.39
CA SER A 126 23.42 -35.04 14.85
C SER A 126 22.00 -35.45 15.27
N GLN A 127 21.92 -35.84 16.53
CA GLN A 127 20.93 -36.74 17.11
C GLN A 127 19.62 -36.05 17.52
N HIS A 128 18.56 -36.86 17.51
CA HIS A 128 17.23 -36.58 18.03
C HIS A 128 17.24 -36.15 19.50
N TYR A 129 16.48 -35.11 19.82
CA TYR A 129 16.05 -34.79 21.19
C TYR A 129 14.52 -34.81 21.23
N HIS A 130 13.95 -35.62 22.13
CA HIS A 130 12.52 -35.74 22.39
C HIS A 130 12.11 -34.73 23.50
N PRO A 131 10.92 -34.10 23.44
CA PRO A 131 10.49 -33.09 24.41
C PRO A 131 9.66 -33.68 25.57
N SER A 132 9.73 -33.05 26.74
CA SER A 132 8.93 -33.36 27.93
C SER A 132 7.86 -32.28 28.19
N VAL A 133 6.60 -32.64 27.89
CA VAL A 133 5.35 -32.51 28.68
C VAL A 133 4.99 -31.19 29.43
N MET A 134 3.83 -30.66 29.00
CA MET A 134 2.73 -29.93 29.71
C MET A 134 2.75 -28.41 29.94
N SER A 135 1.79 -27.72 29.29
CA SER A 135 0.57 -27.19 29.94
C SER A 135 -0.49 -26.77 28.89
N GLU A 136 -1.75 -27.04 29.20
CA GLU A 136 -2.95 -26.65 28.43
C GLU A 136 -3.33 -25.18 28.66
N GLU A 137 -4.12 -24.63 27.73
CA GLU A 137 -4.79 -23.31 27.70
C GLU A 137 -4.08 -22.12 27.03
N SER A 138 -4.27 -21.99 25.70
CA SER A 138 -5.00 -20.85 25.10
C SER A 138 -5.38 -21.20 23.65
N LYS A 139 -6.66 -21.23 23.32
CA LYS A 139 -7.14 -21.53 21.95
C LYS A 139 -7.17 -20.26 21.10
N ILE A 140 -6.02 -19.93 20.52
CA ILE A 140 -5.93 -19.16 19.27
C ILE A 140 -5.63 -20.21 18.19
N PRO A 141 -6.38 -20.30 17.07
CA PRO A 141 -6.10 -21.31 16.07
C PRO A 141 -4.70 -21.10 15.47
N PRO A 142 -3.87 -22.15 15.34
CA PRO A 142 -2.58 -22.02 14.67
C PRO A 142 -2.79 -21.65 13.20
N ALA A 143 -2.06 -20.64 12.74
CA ALA A 143 -2.06 -20.17 11.36
C ALA A 143 -1.24 -21.09 10.42
N ASP A 144 -1.52 -22.39 10.46
CA ASP A 144 -1.07 -23.33 9.42
C ASP A 144 -2.20 -24.28 9.08
N ASN A 145 -2.97 -23.91 8.05
CA ASN A 145 -4.04 -24.73 7.51
C ASN A 145 -3.79 -24.98 6.02
N ARG A 146 -2.58 -25.45 5.67
CA ARG A 146 -2.32 -26.00 4.33
C ARG A 146 -2.41 -27.52 4.38
N THR A 147 -3.55 -28.03 3.90
CA THR A 147 -3.78 -29.44 3.60
C THR A 147 -2.73 -30.00 2.66
N THR A 148 -2.39 -31.26 2.86
CA THR A 148 -1.52 -32.07 2.01
C THR A 148 -2.02 -32.12 0.56
N PRO A 149 -1.14 -32.38 -0.42
CA PRO A 149 -1.52 -32.42 -1.84
C PRO A 149 -2.35 -33.68 -2.10
N GLY A 150 -3.67 -33.56 -1.98
CA GLY A 150 -4.60 -34.68 -2.19
C GLY A 150 -6.07 -34.36 -1.92
N ASP A 151 -6.40 -33.33 -1.15
CA ASP A 151 -7.79 -33.00 -0.80
C ASP A 151 -8.31 -31.78 -1.58
N LYS A 152 -9.12 -32.03 -2.61
CA LYS A 152 -9.66 -31.02 -3.53
C LYS A 152 -10.97 -30.36 -3.04
N THR A 153 -11.14 -30.14 -1.74
CA THR A 153 -12.40 -29.57 -1.20
C THR A 153 -12.25 -28.47 -0.15
N SER A 154 -11.05 -28.00 0.17
CA SER A 154 -10.84 -26.73 0.91
C SER A 154 -9.90 -25.80 0.15
N THR A 155 -10.40 -25.12 -0.88
CA THR A 155 -9.64 -24.07 -1.55
C THR A 155 -9.52 -22.87 -0.61
N ASN A 156 -8.41 -22.76 0.12
CA ASN A 156 -8.03 -21.50 0.76
C ASN A 156 -7.73 -20.48 -0.35
N LEU A 157 -8.77 -19.78 -0.80
CA LEU A 157 -8.66 -18.66 -1.73
C LEU A 157 -7.78 -17.57 -1.12
N PRO A 158 -7.07 -16.78 -1.94
CA PRO A 158 -6.16 -15.77 -1.41
C PRO A 158 -6.87 -14.77 -0.49
N LEU A 159 -6.15 -14.33 0.55
CA LEU A 159 -6.58 -13.22 1.39
C LEU A 159 -6.72 -11.94 0.56
N CYS A 160 -7.61 -11.05 0.97
CA CYS A 160 -7.78 -9.73 0.36
C CYS A 160 -6.98 -8.71 1.17
N TRP A 161 -5.94 -8.12 0.55
CA TRP A 161 -5.18 -7.03 1.16
C TRP A 161 -5.45 -5.73 0.42
N GLY A 162 -5.88 -4.69 1.13
CA GLY A 162 -6.11 -3.36 0.54
C GLY A 162 -4.79 -2.66 0.24
N HIS A 163 -4.44 -2.47 -1.04
CA HIS A 163 -3.25 -1.74 -1.46
C HIS A 163 -3.47 -0.25 -1.21
N ARG A 164 -2.76 0.29 -0.21
CA ARG A 164 -3.00 1.63 0.37
C ARG A 164 -4.42 1.80 0.93
N GLY A 165 -5.00 0.69 1.43
CA GLY A 165 -6.41 0.56 1.82
C GLY A 165 -7.34 0.29 0.63
N ALA A 166 -8.58 0.76 0.71
CA ALA A 166 -9.58 0.71 -0.38
C ALA A 166 -9.38 1.89 -1.36
N SER A 167 -8.16 2.01 -1.91
CA SER A 167 -7.67 3.19 -2.62
C SER A 167 -8.36 3.49 -3.95
N ALA A 168 -9.16 2.56 -4.48
CA ALA A 168 -10.03 2.85 -5.63
C ALA A 168 -11.27 3.69 -5.26
N THR A 169 -11.65 3.72 -3.98
CA THR A 169 -12.87 4.40 -3.49
C THR A 169 -12.56 5.57 -2.57
N PHE A 170 -11.44 5.51 -1.86
CA PHE A 170 -11.01 6.52 -0.89
C PHE A 170 -9.58 6.98 -1.18
N PRO A 171 -9.18 8.19 -0.75
CA PRO A 171 -7.81 8.66 -0.95
C PRO A 171 -6.80 7.68 -0.37
N GLU A 172 -5.81 7.29 -1.18
CA GLU A 172 -4.79 6.32 -0.80
C GLU A 172 -4.07 6.70 0.50
N ASN A 173 -3.65 5.69 1.28
CA ASN A 173 -2.88 5.88 2.51
C ASN A 173 -3.55 6.83 3.52
N THR A 174 -4.88 6.73 3.69
CA THR A 174 -5.64 7.45 4.72
C THR A 174 -6.33 6.49 5.69
N LEU A 175 -6.62 6.95 6.92
CA LEU A 175 -7.36 6.14 7.90
C LEU A 175 -8.71 5.69 7.33
N CYS A 176 -9.45 6.57 6.63
CA CYS A 176 -10.72 6.15 6.03
C CYS A 176 -10.54 5.07 4.95
N SER A 177 -9.43 5.08 4.20
CA SER A 177 -9.14 4.06 3.19
C SER A 177 -8.85 2.71 3.86
N PHE A 178 -8.13 2.71 4.97
CA PHE A 178 -7.86 1.52 5.77
C PHE A 178 -9.14 0.97 6.42
N GLU A 179 -9.91 1.84 7.10
CA GLU A 179 -11.20 1.48 7.69
C GLU A 179 -12.18 0.91 6.65
N ALA A 180 -12.23 1.51 5.46
CA ALA A 180 -13.07 1.02 4.37
C ALA A 180 -12.65 -0.38 3.90
N ALA A 181 -11.34 -0.63 3.71
CA ALA A 181 -10.84 -1.95 3.35
C ALA A 181 -11.21 -3.00 4.41
N ILE A 182 -11.00 -2.69 5.69
CA ILE A 182 -11.35 -3.59 6.79
C ILE A 182 -12.86 -3.86 6.82
N LYS A 183 -13.66 -2.81 6.62
CA LYS A 183 -15.13 -2.91 6.59
C LYS A 183 -15.66 -3.72 5.41
N ASP A 184 -14.99 -3.67 4.26
CA ASP A 184 -15.32 -4.56 3.13
C ASP A 184 -15.10 -6.03 3.50
N GLY A 185 -14.18 -6.31 4.43
CA GLY A 185 -13.80 -7.64 4.90
C GLY A 185 -12.38 -8.05 4.51
N ALA A 186 -11.51 -7.08 4.19
CA ALA A 186 -10.11 -7.35 3.89
C ALA A 186 -9.38 -7.87 5.13
N GLU A 187 -8.62 -8.96 4.99
CA GLU A 187 -7.83 -9.54 6.08
C GLU A 187 -6.47 -8.87 6.24
N GLY A 188 -6.15 -7.90 5.39
CA GLY A 188 -4.96 -7.10 5.54
C GLY A 188 -5.05 -5.77 4.82
N ILE A 189 -4.13 -4.89 5.18
CA ILE A 189 -3.87 -3.63 4.49
C ILE A 189 -2.37 -3.56 4.18
N GLU A 190 -2.06 -2.99 3.04
CA GLU A 190 -0.70 -2.63 2.68
C GLU A 190 -0.59 -1.11 2.66
N SER A 191 0.52 -0.60 3.17
CA SER A 191 0.80 0.83 3.17
C SER A 191 2.30 1.09 3.11
N ASP A 192 2.62 2.22 2.51
CA ASP A 192 3.98 2.73 2.31
C ASP A 192 4.42 3.60 3.48
N VAL A 193 5.72 3.58 3.82
CA VAL A 193 6.24 4.44 4.89
C VAL A 193 7.41 5.35 4.48
N HIS A 194 7.35 6.59 4.97
CA HIS A 194 8.46 7.55 4.99
C HIS A 194 8.62 8.14 6.39
N VAL A 195 9.82 8.62 6.72
CA VAL A 195 10.12 9.27 8.01
C VAL A 195 10.31 10.77 7.81
N SER A 196 9.56 11.59 8.56
CA SER A 196 9.70 13.06 8.59
C SER A 196 11.04 13.50 9.19
N ALA A 197 11.37 14.79 9.12
CA ALA A 197 12.59 15.34 9.74
C ALA A 197 12.58 15.24 11.28
N ASP A 198 11.40 15.23 11.91
CA ASP A 198 11.19 15.11 13.37
C ASP A 198 10.79 13.68 13.80
N ASP A 199 11.27 12.68 13.06
CA ASP A 199 11.20 11.24 13.39
C ASP A 199 9.77 10.66 13.51
N VAL A 200 8.81 11.20 12.77
CA VAL A 200 7.44 10.63 12.67
C VAL A 200 7.34 9.77 11.42
N ILE A 201 6.90 8.52 11.58
CA ILE A 201 6.63 7.62 10.46
C ILE A 201 5.24 7.94 9.89
N LEU A 202 5.18 8.22 8.58
CA LEU A 202 3.96 8.58 7.86
C LEU A 202 3.56 7.47 6.88
N MET A 203 2.25 7.22 6.78
CA MET A 203 1.66 6.38 5.73
C MET A 203 1.59 7.16 4.42
N PHE A 204 2.55 6.97 3.52
CA PHE A 204 2.61 7.73 2.28
C PHE A 204 3.49 7.07 1.21
N HIS A 205 3.08 7.12 -0.06
CA HIS A 205 3.78 6.39 -1.11
C HIS A 205 5.04 7.09 -1.62
N ASP A 206 4.91 8.34 -2.04
CA ASP A 206 6.00 9.06 -2.70
C ASP A 206 6.92 9.74 -1.69
N PRO A 207 8.20 9.97 -2.02
CA PRO A 207 9.09 10.71 -1.12
C PRO A 207 8.69 12.20 -0.98
N SER A 208 7.79 12.71 -1.82
CA SER A 208 7.33 14.10 -1.84
C SER A 208 5.80 14.21 -1.90
N LEU A 209 5.26 15.31 -1.38
CA LEU A 209 3.86 15.46 -1.00
C LEU A 209 2.89 15.76 -2.17
N GLU A 210 3.41 16.23 -3.30
CA GLU A 210 2.65 17.02 -4.29
C GLU A 210 1.62 16.20 -5.07
N ARG A 211 1.82 14.88 -5.22
CA ARG A 211 0.94 14.06 -6.07
C ARG A 211 -0.45 13.92 -5.45
N THR A 212 -0.54 13.78 -4.13
CA THR A 212 -1.80 13.38 -3.47
C THR A 212 -2.23 14.34 -2.37
N THR A 213 -1.48 15.40 -2.08
CA THR A 213 -1.83 16.38 -1.04
C THR A 213 -1.71 17.81 -1.55
N ASP A 214 -2.24 18.75 -0.77
CA ASP A 214 -2.08 20.19 -0.98
C ASP A 214 -0.74 20.75 -0.46
N GLY A 215 0.16 19.89 -0.01
CA GLY A 215 1.51 20.24 0.44
C GLY A 215 2.59 20.03 -0.62
N GLU A 216 3.76 20.64 -0.41
CA GLU A 216 4.93 20.53 -1.27
C GLU A 216 6.18 20.21 -0.45
N GLY A 217 7.16 19.56 -1.09
CA GLY A 217 8.45 19.22 -0.53
C GLY A 217 8.62 17.73 -0.20
N LYS A 218 9.87 17.37 0.07
CA LYS A 218 10.24 16.00 0.45
C LYS A 218 9.93 15.76 1.92
N ILE A 219 9.30 14.62 2.22
CA ILE A 219 8.91 14.24 3.58
C ILE A 219 10.12 14.23 4.52
N GLU A 220 11.26 13.69 4.08
CA GLU A 220 12.50 13.61 4.88
C GLU A 220 13.05 14.98 5.30
N SER A 221 12.63 16.06 4.63
CA SER A 221 13.12 17.43 4.85
C SER A 221 12.15 18.29 5.66
N LEU A 222 10.98 17.77 6.03
CA LEU A 222 9.92 18.53 6.69
C LEU A 222 9.56 17.89 8.03
N ASN A 223 9.26 18.72 9.03
CA ASN A 223 8.68 18.23 10.29
C ASN A 223 7.21 17.85 10.06
N TYR A 224 6.78 16.76 10.70
CA TYR A 224 5.38 16.40 10.75
C TYR A 224 4.59 17.38 11.61
N ARG A 225 5.06 17.62 12.84
CA ARG A 225 4.38 18.50 13.79
C ARG A 225 4.50 19.96 13.36
N ASN A 226 3.35 20.65 13.28
CA ASN A 226 3.27 22.02 12.77
C ASN A 226 3.80 22.16 11.32
N GLY A 227 3.58 21.14 10.51
CA GLY A 227 4.10 21.05 9.15
C GLY A 227 3.21 20.13 8.33
N ILE A 228 3.65 18.89 8.13
CA ILE A 228 2.92 17.91 7.31
C ILE A 228 1.50 17.63 7.87
N ASP A 229 1.31 17.69 9.19
CA ASP A 229 0.01 17.52 9.86
C ASP A 229 -1.08 18.53 9.44
N CYS A 230 -0.67 19.66 8.84
CA CYS A 230 -1.57 20.69 8.34
C CYS A 230 -2.12 20.38 6.94
N PHE A 231 -1.41 19.55 6.15
CA PHE A 231 -1.79 19.23 4.79
C PHE A 231 -2.94 18.23 4.72
N ARG A 232 -3.66 18.26 3.60
CA ARG A 232 -4.81 17.40 3.33
C ARG A 232 -4.67 16.71 1.98
N THR A 233 -5.24 15.52 1.87
CA THR A 233 -5.35 14.82 0.59
C THR A 233 -6.14 15.66 -0.42
N LEU A 234 -5.72 15.63 -1.68
CA LEU A 234 -6.42 16.32 -2.78
C LEU A 234 -7.77 15.66 -3.11
N GLU A 235 -7.87 14.35 -2.95
CA GLU A 235 -9.11 13.61 -3.15
C GLU A 235 -9.99 13.64 -1.91
N THR A 236 -11.31 13.57 -2.13
CA THR A 236 -12.32 13.57 -1.06
C THR A 236 -12.56 12.16 -0.51
N PRO A 237 -12.78 12.00 0.81
CA PRO A 237 -12.76 13.06 1.83
C PRO A 237 -11.33 13.53 2.13
N HIS A 238 -11.14 14.86 2.17
CA HIS A 238 -9.86 15.49 2.46
C HIS A 238 -9.42 15.14 3.88
N GLN A 239 -8.30 14.43 4.03
CA GLN A 239 -7.79 13.96 5.32
C GLN A 239 -6.33 14.31 5.51
N LYS A 240 -5.92 14.37 6.78
CA LYS A 240 -4.50 14.38 7.13
C LYS A 240 -3.83 13.08 6.70
N ILE A 241 -2.51 13.15 6.52
CA ILE A 241 -1.68 11.95 6.34
C ILE A 241 -1.61 11.20 7.68
N PRO A 242 -2.00 9.92 7.73
CA PRO A 242 -1.90 9.10 8.94
C PRO A 242 -0.45 8.85 9.33
N THR A 243 -0.21 8.77 10.63
CA THR A 243 1.04 8.26 11.18
C THR A 243 1.00 6.73 11.31
N PHE A 244 2.17 6.12 11.49
CA PHE A 244 2.25 4.70 11.84
C PHE A 244 1.60 4.40 13.18
N ASP A 245 1.75 5.30 14.15
CA ASP A 245 1.13 5.18 15.46
C ASP A 245 -0.40 5.14 15.38
N GLU A 246 -1.01 6.02 14.59
CA GLU A 246 -2.47 6.03 14.36
C GLU A 246 -2.94 4.77 13.62
N THR A 247 -2.10 4.24 12.73
CA THR A 247 -2.39 2.99 12.01
C THR A 247 -2.32 1.79 12.95
N LEU A 248 -1.35 1.77 13.89
CA LEU A 248 -1.29 0.75 14.94
C LEU A 248 -2.49 0.84 15.90
N ASP A 249 -2.93 2.05 16.24
CA ASP A 249 -4.13 2.25 17.06
C ASP A 249 -5.36 1.66 16.37
N LEU A 250 -5.55 1.91 15.07
CA LEU A 250 -6.60 1.29 14.26
C LEU A 250 -6.51 -0.25 14.28
N LEU A 251 -5.31 -0.82 14.13
CA LEU A 251 -5.10 -2.28 14.18
C LEU A 251 -5.35 -2.89 15.57
N MET A 252 -5.23 -2.08 16.62
CA MET A 252 -5.40 -2.49 18.01
C MET A 252 -6.85 -2.38 18.50
N GLU A 253 -7.75 -1.82 17.70
CA GLU A 253 -9.19 -1.92 17.94
C GLU A 253 -9.64 -3.39 17.99
N LYS A 254 -10.64 -3.68 18.83
CA LYS A 254 -11.07 -5.04 19.13
C LYS A 254 -11.58 -5.77 17.88
N GLU A 255 -12.26 -5.06 17.00
CA GLU A 255 -12.84 -5.58 15.77
C GLU A 255 -11.75 -5.85 14.71
N ASN A 256 -10.61 -5.17 14.80
CA ASN A 256 -9.54 -5.19 13.80
C ASN A 256 -8.38 -6.15 14.15
N GLN A 257 -8.52 -6.95 15.21
CA GLN A 257 -7.49 -7.90 15.66
C GLN A 257 -7.12 -8.98 14.62
N HIS A 258 -7.94 -9.15 13.60
CA HIS A 258 -7.72 -10.11 12.50
C HIS A 258 -6.87 -9.53 11.36
N VAL A 259 -6.64 -8.21 11.32
CA VAL A 259 -6.03 -7.51 10.20
C VAL A 259 -4.51 -7.57 10.27
N ILE A 260 -3.88 -7.89 9.14
CA ILE A 260 -2.43 -7.85 8.94
C ILE A 260 -2.04 -6.51 8.28
N LEU A 261 -0.98 -5.88 8.75
CA LEU A 261 -0.36 -4.71 8.10
C LEU A 261 0.93 -5.13 7.38
N ASN A 262 0.93 -5.01 6.05
CA ASN A 262 2.14 -5.07 5.24
C ASN A 262 2.73 -3.67 5.09
N VAL A 263 3.87 -3.41 5.72
CA VAL A 263 4.58 -2.12 5.67
C VAL A 263 5.60 -2.12 4.52
N ASP A 264 5.33 -1.39 3.44
CA ASP A 264 6.30 -1.15 2.36
C ASP A 264 7.37 -0.15 2.83
N CYS A 265 8.55 -0.69 3.12
CA CYS A 265 9.74 0.07 3.52
C CYS A 265 10.42 0.67 2.29
N LYS A 266 10.12 1.93 2.00
CA LYS A 266 10.64 2.59 0.81
C LYS A 266 12.17 2.70 0.80
N PRO A 267 12.81 2.46 -0.36
CA PRO A 267 14.27 2.43 -0.48
C PRO A 267 15.00 3.67 0.02
N ASN A 268 14.41 4.86 -0.05
CA ASN A 268 15.03 6.11 0.38
C ASN A 268 15.17 6.23 1.91
N ASN A 269 14.44 5.42 2.70
CA ASN A 269 14.61 5.43 4.15
C ASN A 269 15.99 4.90 4.58
N ASP A 270 16.50 5.44 5.69
CA ASP A 270 17.60 4.82 6.44
C ASP A 270 17.06 3.60 7.21
N PRO A 271 17.59 2.37 6.99
CA PRO A 271 17.04 1.17 7.60
C PRO A 271 17.09 1.18 9.14
N ALA A 272 18.21 1.64 9.72
CA ALA A 272 18.39 1.62 11.17
C ALA A 272 17.47 2.63 11.85
N ARG A 273 17.34 3.84 11.29
CA ARG A 273 16.40 4.87 11.75
C ARG A 273 14.96 4.39 11.66
N LEU A 274 14.53 3.92 10.49
CA LEU A 274 13.15 3.45 10.28
C LEU A 274 12.80 2.32 11.25
N PHE A 275 13.64 1.29 11.37
CA PHE A 275 13.32 0.14 12.22
C PHE A 275 13.39 0.43 13.70
N LYS A 276 14.25 1.35 14.15
CA LYS A 276 14.21 1.84 15.55
C LYS A 276 12.88 2.55 15.84
N LEU A 277 12.39 3.38 14.92
CA LEU A 277 11.12 4.08 15.09
C LEU A 277 9.93 3.12 15.06
N ILE A 278 9.92 2.14 14.15
CA ILE A 278 8.91 1.08 14.12
C ILE A 278 8.93 0.31 15.44
N LYS A 279 10.13 -0.08 15.93
CA LYS A 279 10.26 -0.77 17.21
C LYS A 279 9.69 0.06 18.36
N THR A 280 10.07 1.33 18.47
CA THR A 280 9.55 2.25 19.49
C THR A 280 8.02 2.32 19.45
N SER A 281 7.43 2.37 18.25
CA SER A 281 5.97 2.45 18.06
C SER A 281 5.26 1.19 18.51
N ILE A 282 5.82 0.01 18.20
CA ILE A 282 5.31 -1.31 18.60
C ILE A 282 5.46 -1.54 20.10
N ASP A 283 6.61 -1.17 20.69
CA ASP A 283 6.92 -1.35 22.11
C ASP A 283 5.97 -0.57 23.04
N ARG A 284 5.18 0.39 22.51
CA ARG A 284 4.11 1.08 23.25
C ARG A 284 3.02 0.12 23.73
N TYR A 285 2.85 -1.03 23.08
CA TYR A 285 1.83 -2.01 23.42
C TYR A 285 2.45 -3.16 24.25
N ALA A 286 2.07 -3.27 25.52
CA ALA A 286 2.65 -4.25 26.45
C ALA A 286 2.57 -5.71 25.97
N ALA A 287 1.54 -6.08 25.20
CA ALA A 287 1.33 -7.43 24.68
C ALA A 287 1.70 -7.59 23.19
N HIS A 288 2.49 -6.68 22.63
CA HIS A 288 2.82 -6.61 21.20
C HIS A 288 3.35 -7.94 20.61
N GLU A 289 4.07 -8.75 21.38
CA GLU A 289 4.54 -10.08 20.94
C GLU A 289 3.39 -10.96 20.44
N THR A 290 2.25 -10.94 21.15
CA THR A 290 1.06 -11.73 20.80
C THR A 290 0.05 -10.92 19.98
N SER A 291 -0.01 -9.61 20.17
CA SER A 291 -1.03 -8.76 19.58
C SER A 291 -0.61 -8.09 18.27
N LEU A 292 0.68 -7.93 17.97
CA LEU A 292 1.17 -7.16 16.81
C LEU A 292 2.27 -7.86 16.00
N ASN A 293 3.25 -8.51 16.62
CA ASN A 293 4.43 -9.01 15.91
C ASN A 293 4.07 -10.00 14.78
N GLY A 294 3.07 -10.86 15.02
CA GLY A 294 2.54 -11.76 14.00
C GLY A 294 1.68 -11.10 12.91
N ARG A 295 1.27 -9.85 13.11
CA ARG A 295 0.38 -9.08 12.23
C ARG A 295 1.09 -7.96 11.46
N ILE A 296 2.36 -7.67 11.76
CA ILE A 296 3.15 -6.67 11.02
C ILE A 296 4.18 -7.39 10.15
N ILE A 297 4.13 -7.11 8.85
CA ILE A 297 5.05 -7.65 7.85
C ILE A 297 5.89 -6.51 7.28
N LEU A 298 7.20 -6.68 7.27
CA LEU A 298 8.14 -5.75 6.64
C LEU A 298 8.31 -6.10 5.16
N GLY A 299 7.76 -5.27 4.30
CA GLY A 299 7.95 -5.29 2.85
C GLY A 299 9.25 -4.58 2.47
N ILE A 300 10.23 -5.31 1.94
CA ILE A 300 11.55 -4.76 1.62
C ILE A 300 11.83 -4.80 0.11
N TRP A 301 12.26 -3.67 -0.44
CA TRP A 301 12.64 -3.54 -1.85
C TRP A 301 14.14 -3.75 -2.12
N HIS A 302 14.96 -3.50 -1.10
CA HIS A 302 16.42 -3.43 -1.25
C HIS A 302 17.12 -4.27 -0.17
N PRO A 303 18.20 -5.01 -0.50
CA PRO A 303 18.89 -5.86 0.48
C PRO A 303 19.43 -5.08 1.69
N LYS A 304 19.69 -3.78 1.55
CA LYS A 304 20.17 -2.92 2.66
C LYS A 304 19.31 -2.98 3.93
N PHE A 305 18.02 -3.35 3.81
CA PHE A 305 17.14 -3.49 4.96
C PHE A 305 17.29 -4.82 5.69
N ILE A 306 17.86 -5.86 5.08
CA ILE A 306 17.88 -7.20 5.65
C ILE A 306 18.64 -7.21 6.98
N GLN A 307 19.87 -6.69 7.02
CA GLN A 307 20.69 -6.72 8.24
C GLN A 307 20.01 -5.99 9.40
N ALA A 308 19.61 -4.73 9.19
CA ALA A 308 18.93 -3.93 10.21
C ALA A 308 17.61 -4.59 10.67
N SER A 309 16.88 -5.25 9.76
CA SER A 309 15.66 -5.96 10.13
C SER A 309 15.93 -7.16 11.05
N VAL A 310 17.04 -7.87 10.86
CA VAL A 310 17.42 -9.01 11.71
C VAL A 310 17.90 -8.52 13.07
N GLU A 311 18.67 -7.43 13.10
CA GLU A 311 19.24 -6.88 14.33
C GLU A 311 18.21 -6.16 15.22
N ILE A 312 17.25 -5.44 14.63
CA ILE A 312 16.35 -4.54 15.36
C ILE A 312 14.93 -5.11 15.50
N LEU A 313 14.45 -5.84 14.48
CA LEU A 313 13.08 -6.38 14.40
C LEU A 313 13.11 -7.88 14.04
N PRO A 314 13.79 -8.73 14.85
CA PRO A 314 13.94 -10.15 14.54
C PRO A 314 12.59 -10.88 14.44
N ASP A 315 11.60 -10.46 15.23
CA ASP A 315 10.31 -11.13 15.36
C ASP A 315 9.31 -10.81 14.25
N LEU A 316 9.55 -9.75 13.47
CA LEU A 316 8.67 -9.38 12.36
C LEU A 316 9.00 -10.19 11.11
N LYS A 317 7.98 -10.63 10.38
CA LYS A 317 8.18 -11.31 9.11
C LYS A 317 8.73 -10.34 8.06
N LYS A 318 9.71 -10.78 7.29
CA LYS A 318 10.24 -10.04 6.13
C LYS A 318 9.73 -10.66 4.83
N VAL A 319 9.27 -9.82 3.92
CA VAL A 319 8.86 -10.21 2.56
C VAL A 319 9.54 -9.29 1.55
N TYR A 320 10.09 -9.85 0.47
CA TYR A 320 10.63 -9.03 -0.60
C TYR A 320 9.51 -8.50 -1.48
N ILE A 321 9.48 -7.20 -1.71
CA ILE A 321 8.58 -6.55 -2.67
C ILE A 321 9.36 -6.27 -3.95
N GLY A 322 8.86 -6.74 -5.10
CA GLY A 322 9.49 -6.38 -6.36
C GLY A 322 8.90 -6.98 -7.62
N THR A 323 9.62 -6.77 -8.72
CA THR A 323 9.15 -7.04 -10.09
C THR A 323 9.98 -8.10 -10.81
N SER A 324 10.96 -8.72 -10.15
CA SER A 324 11.91 -9.67 -10.74
C SER A 324 12.07 -10.94 -9.90
N PRO A 325 11.55 -12.10 -10.37
CA PRO A 325 11.78 -13.39 -9.72
C PRO A 325 13.26 -13.76 -9.60
N SER A 326 14.09 -13.36 -10.58
CA SER A 326 15.54 -13.53 -10.54
C SER A 326 16.19 -12.73 -9.41
N THR A 327 15.77 -11.48 -9.21
CA THR A 327 16.26 -10.63 -8.10
C THR A 327 15.83 -11.22 -6.75
N ALA A 328 14.57 -11.65 -6.63
CA ALA A 328 14.05 -12.32 -5.45
C ALA A 328 14.90 -13.55 -5.07
N ARG A 329 15.15 -14.44 -6.02
CA ARG A 329 15.98 -15.65 -5.80
C ARG A 329 17.40 -15.33 -5.38
N LYS A 330 18.02 -14.33 -6.02
CA LYS A 330 19.44 -14.04 -5.82
C LYS A 330 19.74 -13.34 -4.49
N TYR A 331 18.86 -12.44 -4.05
CA TYR A 331 19.18 -11.53 -2.95
C TYR A 331 18.31 -11.70 -1.72
N PHE A 332 17.14 -12.31 -1.84
CA PHE A 332 16.13 -12.31 -0.78
C PHE A 332 15.66 -13.71 -0.38
N TRP A 333 16.02 -14.75 -1.15
CA TRP A 333 15.46 -16.08 -0.98
C TRP A 333 15.71 -16.69 0.40
N GLU A 334 16.93 -16.55 0.91
CA GLU A 334 17.29 -17.10 2.22
C GLU A 334 16.76 -16.24 3.37
N SER A 335 16.74 -14.91 3.20
CA SER A 335 16.44 -13.97 4.29
C SER A 335 14.96 -13.60 4.42
N CYS A 336 14.14 -13.82 3.39
CA CYS A 336 12.71 -13.50 3.41
C CYS A 336 11.86 -14.75 3.61
N SER A 337 10.79 -14.60 4.39
CA SER A 337 9.76 -15.62 4.61
C SER A 337 8.79 -15.76 3.42
N GLY A 338 8.71 -14.72 2.59
CA GLY A 338 7.86 -14.71 1.40
C GLY A 338 8.20 -13.57 0.44
N PHE A 339 7.36 -13.44 -0.58
CA PHE A 339 7.56 -12.50 -1.68
C PHE A 339 6.23 -11.85 -2.07
N SER A 340 6.22 -10.53 -2.17
CA SER A 340 5.12 -9.76 -2.74
C SER A 340 5.54 -9.30 -4.14
N MET A 341 5.01 -9.94 -5.17
CA MET A 341 5.52 -9.80 -6.54
C MET A 341 4.52 -9.12 -7.46
N LYS A 342 5.01 -8.31 -8.40
CA LYS A 342 4.16 -7.74 -9.46
C LYS A 342 3.51 -8.86 -10.28
N PHE A 343 2.19 -8.80 -10.50
CA PHE A 343 1.43 -9.83 -11.21
C PHE A 343 2.08 -10.29 -12.52
N SER A 344 2.47 -9.33 -13.37
CA SER A 344 3.00 -9.62 -14.70
C SER A 344 4.27 -10.48 -14.69
N CYS A 345 5.11 -10.37 -13.67
CA CYS A 345 6.35 -11.16 -13.57
C CYS A 345 6.12 -12.60 -13.11
N LEU A 346 4.91 -12.89 -12.62
CA LEU A 346 4.49 -14.24 -12.30
C LEU A 346 3.87 -14.96 -13.51
N VAL A 347 3.31 -14.28 -14.50
CA VAL A 347 2.54 -14.94 -15.57
C VAL A 347 3.39 -15.89 -16.43
N GLY A 348 4.56 -15.43 -16.90
CA GLY A 348 5.40 -16.18 -17.83
C GLY A 348 6.10 -17.41 -17.21
N PHE A 349 6.88 -18.13 -18.02
CA PHE A 349 7.57 -19.37 -17.60
C PHE A 349 8.43 -19.21 -16.33
N GLU A 350 9.22 -18.14 -16.24
CA GLU A 350 10.04 -17.86 -15.05
C GLU A 350 9.17 -17.68 -13.80
N GLY A 351 8.07 -16.94 -13.95
CA GLY A 351 7.09 -16.69 -12.91
C GLY A 351 6.38 -17.97 -12.46
N GLN A 352 5.95 -18.82 -13.40
CA GLN A 352 5.38 -20.14 -13.09
C GLN A 352 6.37 -20.99 -12.27
N LYS A 353 7.64 -21.04 -12.69
CA LYS A 353 8.67 -21.74 -11.92
C LYS A 353 8.86 -21.13 -10.54
N PHE A 354 8.81 -19.80 -10.43
CA PHE A 354 8.92 -19.11 -9.15
C PHE A 354 7.78 -19.45 -8.19
N ARG A 355 6.53 -19.54 -8.69
CA ARG A 355 5.39 -20.02 -7.90
C ARG A 355 5.60 -21.45 -7.40
N GLN A 356 6.07 -22.34 -8.27
CA GLN A 356 6.37 -23.72 -7.89
C GLN A 356 7.48 -23.81 -6.85
N ASP A 357 8.53 -22.99 -6.99
CA ASP A 357 9.59 -22.90 -5.99
C ASP A 357 9.03 -22.41 -4.65
N CYS A 358 8.17 -21.37 -4.64
CA CYS A 358 7.56 -20.87 -3.41
C CYS A 358 6.75 -21.95 -2.68
N ILE A 359 5.92 -22.72 -3.40
CA ILE A 359 5.18 -23.86 -2.84
C ILE A 359 6.14 -24.92 -2.29
N LYS A 360 7.15 -25.32 -3.07
CA LYS A 360 8.11 -26.37 -2.71
C LYS A 360 8.91 -26.03 -1.46
N TYR A 361 9.27 -24.76 -1.28
CA TYR A 361 10.10 -24.28 -0.18
C TYR A 361 9.30 -23.54 0.90
N HIS A 362 7.97 -23.69 0.90
CA HIS A 362 7.06 -23.10 1.90
C HIS A 362 7.25 -21.57 2.08
N LYS A 363 7.52 -20.87 0.99
CA LYS A 363 7.60 -19.40 0.96
C LYS A 363 6.22 -18.82 0.67
N SER A 364 5.78 -17.84 1.45
CA SER A 364 4.55 -17.11 1.13
C SER A 364 4.70 -16.33 -0.17
N LEU A 365 3.65 -16.28 -0.97
CA LEU A 365 3.59 -15.54 -2.21
C LEU A 365 2.35 -14.64 -2.22
N PHE A 366 2.59 -13.35 -2.29
CA PHE A 366 1.58 -12.31 -2.46
C PHE A 366 1.73 -11.67 -3.83
N VAL A 367 0.66 -11.08 -4.36
CA VAL A 367 0.67 -10.49 -5.70
C VAL A 367 0.03 -9.11 -5.72
N TRP A 368 0.69 -8.17 -6.40
CA TRP A 368 0.27 -6.77 -6.49
C TRP A 368 0.50 -6.18 -7.90
N THR A 369 -0.06 -5.01 -8.20
CA THR A 369 -1.37 -4.56 -7.70
C THR A 369 -2.40 -5.14 -8.66
N VAL A 370 -3.36 -5.92 -8.16
CA VAL A 370 -4.28 -6.68 -9.01
C VAL A 370 -5.66 -6.06 -8.92
N ASN A 371 -6.03 -5.29 -9.95
CA ASN A 371 -7.30 -4.55 -10.01
C ASN A 371 -8.23 -5.03 -11.13
N ASP A 372 -7.71 -5.87 -12.03
CA ASP A 372 -8.46 -6.48 -13.11
C ASP A 372 -9.05 -7.83 -12.65
N ARG A 373 -10.32 -8.06 -12.98
CA ARG A 373 -11.05 -9.27 -12.58
C ARG A 373 -10.35 -10.54 -13.08
N LEU A 374 -9.85 -10.55 -14.31
CA LEU A 374 -9.24 -11.75 -14.89
C LEU A 374 -7.88 -12.02 -14.26
N GLU A 375 -7.12 -10.97 -13.93
CA GLU A 375 -5.92 -11.10 -13.13
C GLU A 375 -6.21 -11.64 -11.72
N MET A 376 -7.28 -11.19 -11.05
CA MET A 376 -7.71 -11.73 -9.75
C MET A 376 -8.04 -13.23 -9.84
N ILE A 377 -8.74 -13.65 -10.90
CA ILE A 377 -9.08 -15.06 -11.16
C ILE A 377 -7.79 -15.88 -11.37
N GLU A 378 -6.86 -15.40 -12.20
CA GLU A 378 -5.58 -16.09 -12.44
C GLU A 378 -4.74 -16.19 -11.16
N ALA A 379 -4.59 -15.10 -10.42
CA ALA A 379 -3.90 -15.10 -9.14
C ALA A 379 -4.51 -16.11 -8.15
N SER A 380 -5.84 -16.20 -8.11
CA SER A 380 -6.55 -17.18 -7.29
C SER A 380 -6.29 -18.61 -7.74
N LYS A 381 -6.27 -18.89 -9.04
CA LYS A 381 -5.90 -20.21 -9.61
C LYS A 381 -4.45 -20.60 -9.29
N TRP A 382 -3.57 -19.62 -9.13
CA TRP A 382 -2.18 -19.87 -8.76
C TRP A 382 -1.99 -20.27 -7.30
N GLY A 383 -3.00 -20.06 -6.44
CA GLY A 383 -2.92 -20.37 -5.00
C GLY A 383 -1.96 -19.46 -4.24
N VAL A 384 -1.89 -18.18 -4.62
CA VAL A 384 -1.15 -17.16 -3.85
C VAL A 384 -1.79 -16.96 -2.47
N ASP A 385 -1.00 -16.58 -1.47
CA ASP A 385 -1.46 -16.39 -0.10
C ASP A 385 -2.35 -15.14 0.05
N ALA A 386 -2.04 -14.05 -0.67
CA ALA A 386 -2.88 -12.85 -0.70
C ALA A 386 -2.79 -12.10 -2.05
N ILE A 387 -3.87 -11.40 -2.36
CA ILE A 387 -3.95 -10.45 -3.47
C ILE A 387 -4.03 -9.04 -2.89
N LEU A 388 -3.09 -8.19 -3.29
CA LEU A 388 -3.09 -6.76 -2.98
C LEU A 388 -3.84 -6.02 -4.09
N THR A 389 -4.91 -5.31 -3.73
CA THR A 389 -5.81 -4.64 -4.66
C THR A 389 -6.29 -3.30 -4.13
N ASP A 390 -6.50 -2.35 -5.03
CA ASP A 390 -7.14 -1.07 -4.72
C ASP A 390 -8.66 -1.25 -4.55
N LYS A 391 -9.21 -2.37 -5.06
CA LYS A 391 -10.65 -2.66 -5.18
C LYS A 391 -11.04 -3.83 -4.25
N THR A 392 -10.92 -3.60 -2.95
CA THR A 392 -11.18 -4.60 -1.90
C THR A 392 -12.57 -5.23 -2.02
N ALA A 393 -13.64 -4.42 -2.12
CA ALA A 393 -15.00 -4.91 -2.29
C ALA A 393 -15.18 -5.80 -3.54
N ASP A 394 -14.57 -5.43 -4.67
CA ASP A 394 -14.68 -6.17 -5.93
C ASP A 394 -14.02 -7.55 -5.82
N TYR A 395 -12.82 -7.62 -5.22
CA TYR A 395 -12.14 -8.91 -5.03
C TYR A 395 -12.88 -9.79 -4.01
N LEU A 396 -13.42 -9.22 -2.93
CA LEU A 396 -14.17 -9.98 -1.93
C LEU A 396 -15.46 -10.56 -2.50
N GLU A 397 -16.18 -9.79 -3.33
CA GLU A 397 -17.34 -10.29 -4.06
C GLU A 397 -16.96 -11.37 -5.08
N LEU A 398 -15.88 -11.18 -5.85
CA LEU A 398 -15.35 -12.21 -6.74
C LEU A 398 -14.99 -13.48 -5.95
N ARG A 399 -14.32 -13.35 -4.81
CA ARG A 399 -13.93 -14.47 -3.95
C ARG A 399 -15.16 -15.21 -3.44
N ARG A 400 -16.26 -14.51 -3.13
CA ARG A 400 -17.55 -15.12 -2.78
C ARG A 400 -18.11 -15.91 -3.98
N GLN A 401 -18.13 -15.32 -5.17
CA GLN A 401 -18.56 -16.01 -6.41
C GLN A 401 -17.72 -17.26 -6.70
N MET A 402 -16.40 -17.21 -6.46
CA MET A 402 -15.51 -18.36 -6.63
C MET A 402 -15.76 -19.48 -5.63
N LYS A 403 -16.21 -19.16 -4.40
CA LYS A 403 -16.63 -20.16 -3.41
C LYS A 403 -17.95 -20.82 -3.81
N ASP A 404 -18.86 -20.05 -4.42
CA ASP A 404 -20.17 -20.54 -4.86
C ASP A 404 -20.04 -21.43 -6.11
N ASP A 405 -19.28 -21.00 -7.12
CA ASP A 405 -19.09 -21.71 -8.37
C ASP A 405 -17.67 -21.51 -8.95
N TRP A 406 -16.72 -22.31 -8.47
CA TRP A 406 -15.32 -22.24 -8.91
C TRP A 406 -15.17 -22.52 -10.41
N GLU A 407 -15.89 -23.49 -10.95
CA GLU A 407 -15.74 -23.92 -12.34
C GLU A 407 -16.22 -22.83 -13.31
N ALA A 408 -17.38 -22.22 -13.04
CA ALA A 408 -17.91 -21.14 -13.89
C ALA A 408 -17.02 -19.91 -13.87
N ILE A 409 -16.58 -19.47 -12.68
CA ILE A 409 -15.76 -18.26 -12.56
C ILE A 409 -14.37 -18.47 -13.17
N THR A 410 -13.72 -19.61 -12.90
CA THR A 410 -12.38 -19.84 -13.46
C THR A 410 -12.38 -20.04 -14.97
N ALA A 411 -13.51 -20.45 -15.57
CA ALA A 411 -13.69 -20.52 -17.01
C ALA A 411 -13.72 -19.15 -17.72
N GLU A 412 -13.84 -18.03 -17.00
CA GLU A 412 -13.69 -16.67 -17.58
C GLU A 412 -12.25 -16.43 -18.10
N THR A 413 -11.28 -17.17 -17.56
CA THR A 413 -9.89 -17.16 -17.99
C THR A 413 -9.59 -18.40 -18.85
N SER A 414 -8.56 -18.33 -19.69
CA SER A 414 -8.19 -19.45 -20.57
C SER A 414 -6.68 -19.64 -20.62
N ILE A 415 -6.24 -20.74 -21.22
CA ILE A 415 -4.82 -20.98 -21.50
C ILE A 415 -4.16 -19.88 -22.35
N LEU A 416 -4.97 -19.07 -23.04
CA LEU A 416 -4.49 -17.93 -23.83
C LEU A 416 -4.29 -16.65 -22.99
N PHE A 417 -4.63 -16.66 -21.69
CA PHE A 417 -4.47 -15.51 -20.80
C PHE A 417 -3.08 -14.85 -20.87
N PRO A 418 -1.96 -15.61 -20.85
CA PRO A 418 -0.61 -15.02 -20.94
C PRO A 418 -0.35 -14.20 -22.21
N TYR A 419 -1.19 -14.35 -23.25
CA TYR A 419 -1.07 -13.62 -24.51
C TYR A 419 -2.03 -12.42 -24.62
N ARG A 420 -2.86 -12.16 -23.60
CA ARG A 420 -3.80 -11.02 -23.59
C ARG A 420 -3.11 -9.67 -23.46
N SER A 421 -1.90 -9.63 -22.91
CA SER A 421 -1.15 -8.41 -22.71
C SER A 421 0.32 -8.63 -23.03
N ILE A 422 0.92 -7.66 -23.72
CA ILE A 422 2.37 -7.65 -23.96
C ILE A 422 3.17 -7.60 -22.65
N HIS A 423 2.57 -7.09 -21.57
CA HIS A 423 3.21 -7.02 -20.25
C HIS A 423 3.40 -8.40 -19.60
N TYR A 424 2.62 -9.42 -20.00
CA TYR A 424 2.77 -10.79 -19.52
C TYR A 424 3.83 -11.59 -20.27
N ASN A 425 4.37 -11.02 -21.36
CA ASN A 425 5.48 -11.62 -22.07
C ASN A 425 6.71 -11.67 -21.17
N GLY A 426 7.35 -12.83 -21.07
CA GLY A 426 8.50 -13.04 -20.19
C GLY A 426 9.68 -12.10 -20.48
N LEU A 427 9.96 -11.78 -21.74
CA LEU A 427 11.05 -10.85 -22.10
C LEU A 427 10.72 -9.43 -21.66
N VAL A 428 9.48 -9.00 -21.87
CA VAL A 428 9.01 -7.65 -21.47
C VAL A 428 9.05 -7.54 -19.95
N SER A 429 8.53 -8.54 -19.22
CA SER A 429 8.58 -8.53 -17.77
C SER A 429 10.01 -8.58 -17.22
N TRP A 430 10.90 -9.36 -17.84
CA TRP A 430 12.32 -9.40 -17.47
C TRP A 430 13.01 -8.04 -17.68
N LEU A 431 12.73 -7.37 -18.80
CA LEU A 431 13.25 -6.05 -19.09
C LEU A 431 12.79 -5.02 -18.05
N TRP A 432 11.49 -5.02 -17.70
CA TRP A 432 10.96 -4.18 -16.64
C TRP A 432 11.64 -4.44 -15.29
N GLY A 433 11.76 -5.71 -14.89
CA GLY A 433 12.45 -6.06 -13.64
C GLY A 433 13.93 -5.65 -13.61
N THR A 434 14.59 -5.67 -14.77
CA THR A 434 15.97 -5.20 -14.93
C THR A 434 16.06 -3.69 -14.80
N ILE A 435 15.17 -2.94 -15.46
CA ILE A 435 15.09 -1.48 -15.37
C ILE A 435 14.80 -1.04 -13.93
N ASP A 436 13.85 -1.69 -13.26
CA ASP A 436 13.50 -1.39 -11.86
C ASP A 436 14.68 -1.64 -10.94
N SER A 437 15.35 -2.79 -11.07
CA SER A 437 16.54 -3.13 -10.27
C SER A 437 17.68 -2.12 -10.53
N TYR A 438 17.87 -1.70 -11.78
CA TYR A 438 18.86 -0.69 -12.13
C TYR A 438 18.52 0.70 -11.56
N SER A 439 17.26 1.13 -11.66
CA SER A 439 16.80 2.40 -11.09
C SER A 439 16.98 2.42 -9.58
N LEU A 440 16.60 1.34 -8.90
CA LEU A 440 16.83 1.18 -7.47
C LEU A 440 18.31 1.25 -7.15
N ALA A 441 19.15 0.48 -7.85
CA ALA A 441 20.59 0.47 -7.65
C ALA A 441 21.23 1.86 -7.83
N ARG A 442 20.76 2.64 -8.79
CA ARG A 442 21.21 4.01 -9.04
C ARG A 442 20.77 4.97 -7.93
N SER A 443 19.57 4.78 -7.38
CA SER A 443 19.01 5.68 -6.36
C SER A 443 19.54 5.44 -4.95
N VAL A 444 19.77 4.18 -4.56
CA VAL A 444 20.07 3.81 -3.16
C VAL A 444 21.31 2.92 -3.00
N GLY A 445 22.07 2.73 -4.08
CA GLY A 445 23.27 1.89 -4.11
C GLY A 445 23.01 0.48 -4.63
N PRO A 446 24.06 -0.25 -5.05
CA PRO A 446 23.93 -1.55 -5.69
C PRO A 446 23.39 -2.65 -4.75
N PHE A 447 22.80 -3.68 -5.36
CA PHE A 447 22.31 -4.85 -4.65
C PHE A 447 23.49 -5.76 -4.28
N HIS A 448 23.76 -5.85 -2.99
CA HIS A 448 24.73 -6.79 -2.44
C HIS A 448 24.02 -7.98 -1.81
N SER A 449 24.54 -9.18 -2.05
CA SER A 449 24.14 -10.36 -1.29
C SER A 449 24.63 -10.20 0.14
N ILE A 450 23.72 -10.35 1.10
CA ILE A 450 24.08 -10.34 2.51
C ILE A 450 24.34 -11.79 2.90
N SER A 451 25.58 -12.08 3.28
CA SER A 451 25.92 -13.37 3.88
C SER A 451 25.34 -13.37 5.28
N THR A 452 24.19 -14.01 5.48
CA THR A 452 23.74 -14.39 6.82
C THR A 452 24.71 -15.46 7.31
N GLN A 453 25.65 -15.07 8.20
CA GLN A 453 26.47 -16.03 8.95
C GLN A 453 25.65 -16.73 10.01
#